data_AF-A0A822DL74-F1
#
_entry.id   AF-A0A822DL74-F1
#
_cell.length_a   1.000
_cell.length_b   1.000
_cell.length_c   1.000
_cell.angle_alpha   90.00
_cell.angle_beta   90.00
_cell.angle_gamma   90.00
#
_symmetry.space_group_name_H-M   'P 1'
#
loop_
_entity.id
_entity.type
_entity.pdbx_description
1 polymer ?
#
loop_
_entity_poly.entity_id
_entity_poly.type
_entity_poly.pdbx_seq_one_letter_code
_entity_poly.pdbx_strand_id
1 'polypeptide(L)'
;NSSLECGNVCFPTTIPSSTILSSNCTLTITGNVTNSWYCASIQVEDFIDTNLMAVAMSSVPVQFLIYVYPPQNCPVPSLSSPSTCIGVQVGVPYTVTLAAVNNCGSTSNISDIAVQAFSGIVEGPIIQLDPPNGTSYEKNITYTPLLSQLGLQILCATALDK
;
A
#
# COMPACT_ATOMS: atom_id res chain seq x y z
N ASN A 1 13.94 25.04 9.70
CA ASN A 1 14.51 23.94 10.51
C ASN A 1 13.91 22.61 10.06
N SER A 2 14.03 22.30 8.76
CA SER A 2 13.38 21.15 8.08
C SER A 2 14.25 19.88 8.05
N SER A 3 15.39 19.88 8.74
CA SER A 3 16.36 18.77 8.74
C SER A 3 15.96 17.57 9.61
N LEU A 4 14.77 17.58 10.21
CA LEU A 4 14.26 16.52 11.10
C LEU A 4 13.00 15.82 10.55
N GLU A 5 12.41 16.28 9.45
CA GLU A 5 11.16 15.73 8.90
C GLU A 5 11.35 14.45 8.06
N CYS A 6 12.59 14.10 7.68
CA CYS A 6 12.88 13.00 6.77
C CYS A 6 13.50 11.75 7.42
N GLY A 7 13.41 11.59 8.76
CA GLY A 7 13.73 10.31 9.42
C GLY A 7 15.12 9.74 9.14
N ASN A 8 16.14 10.58 8.93
CA ASN A 8 17.50 10.18 8.49
C ASN A 8 17.57 9.46 7.13
N VAL A 9 16.54 9.55 6.29
CA VAL A 9 16.67 9.23 4.86
C VAL A 9 17.55 10.31 4.24
N CYS A 10 18.84 10.03 4.14
CA CYS A 10 19.81 10.92 3.51
C CYS A 10 19.43 11.14 2.04
N PHE A 11 19.57 12.39 1.61
CA PHE A 11 19.44 12.88 0.24
C PHE A 11 19.96 11.91 -0.82
N PRO A 12 19.18 11.72 -1.89
CA PRO A 12 19.51 12.49 -3.08
C PRO A 12 18.53 13.66 -3.25
N THR A 13 19.08 14.85 -3.51
CA THR A 13 18.37 16.12 -3.80
C THR A 13 17.55 16.09 -5.09
N THR A 14 17.46 14.93 -5.72
CA THR A 14 16.86 14.74 -7.04
C THR A 14 15.97 13.53 -6.98
N ILE A 15 14.69 13.79 -7.19
CA ILE A 15 13.70 12.79 -7.58
C ILE A 15 14.26 12.05 -8.82
N PRO A 16 14.18 10.70 -8.92
CA PRO A 16 14.57 9.98 -10.13
C PRO A 16 13.96 10.64 -11.37
N SER A 17 14.74 10.82 -12.44
CA SER A 17 14.39 11.65 -13.60
C SER A 17 13.11 11.23 -14.33
N SER A 18 12.65 10.00 -14.11
CA SER A 18 11.43 9.43 -14.66
C SER A 18 10.25 9.43 -13.68
N THR A 19 10.38 10.09 -12.53
CA THR A 19 9.27 10.22 -11.59
C THR A 19 8.26 11.21 -12.12
N ILE A 20 6.99 10.83 -12.12
CA ILE A 20 5.88 11.64 -12.61
C ILE A 20 4.88 11.82 -11.47
N LEU A 21 4.55 13.06 -11.13
CA LEU A 21 3.38 13.37 -10.31
C LEU A 21 2.24 13.79 -11.24
N SER A 22 1.27 12.90 -11.40
CA SER A 22 0.10 13.13 -12.25
C SER A 22 -0.93 14.01 -11.55
N SER A 23 -1.77 14.70 -12.32
CA SER A 23 -2.80 15.62 -11.80
C SER A 23 -3.89 14.94 -10.96
N ASN A 24 -3.97 13.61 -10.98
CA ASN A 24 -4.82 12.78 -10.14
C ASN A 24 -4.11 12.33 -8.84
N CYS A 25 -3.08 13.05 -8.41
CA CYS A 25 -2.26 12.74 -7.23
C CYS A 25 -1.58 11.36 -7.28
N THR A 26 -1.37 10.82 -8.48
CA THR A 26 -0.61 9.57 -8.65
C THR A 26 0.87 9.88 -8.82
N LEU A 27 1.68 9.42 -7.88
CA LEU A 27 3.14 9.47 -7.97
C LEU A 27 3.66 8.18 -8.60
N THR A 28 4.24 8.27 -9.79
CA THR A 28 4.91 7.17 -10.48
C THR A 28 6.41 7.32 -10.29
N ILE A 29 7.07 6.34 -9.66
CA ILE A 29 8.53 6.32 -9.49
C ILE A 29 9.07 5.12 -10.28
N THR A 30 10.12 5.31 -11.08
CA THR A 30 10.80 4.20 -11.76
C THR A 30 12.03 3.77 -10.98
N GLY A 31 12.06 2.50 -10.60
CA GLY A 31 13.23 1.84 -10.04
C GLY A 31 14.17 1.37 -11.14
N ASN A 32 15.27 2.07 -11.38
CA ASN A 32 16.22 1.73 -12.46
C ASN A 32 17.16 0.57 -12.12
N VAL A 33 17.27 0.21 -10.84
CA VAL A 33 18.13 -0.87 -10.35
C VAL A 33 17.25 -1.92 -9.67
N THR A 34 17.26 -3.14 -10.20
CA THR A 34 16.54 -4.27 -9.62
C THR A 34 17.23 -4.77 -8.35
N ASN A 35 16.48 -5.48 -7.51
CA ASN A 35 16.90 -5.96 -6.18
C ASN A 35 17.46 -4.87 -5.26
N SER A 36 16.95 -3.65 -5.40
CA SER A 36 17.42 -2.48 -4.65
C SER A 36 16.29 -1.81 -3.91
N TRP A 37 16.63 -1.17 -2.79
CA TRP A 37 15.72 -0.35 -1.99
C TRP A 37 15.88 1.12 -2.36
N TYR A 38 14.73 1.79 -2.49
CA TYR A 38 14.62 3.22 -2.63
C TYR A 38 13.84 3.74 -1.42
N CYS A 39 14.30 4.86 -0.86
CA CYS A 39 13.58 5.55 0.19
C CYS A 39 12.86 6.76 -0.42
N ALA A 40 11.58 6.90 -0.14
CA ALA A 40 10.79 8.06 -0.55
C ALA A 40 10.29 8.80 0.68
N SER A 41 10.38 10.13 0.64
CA SER A 41 9.77 11.04 1.61
C SER A 41 8.96 12.06 0.82
N ILE A 42 7.66 12.15 1.12
CA ILE A 42 6.74 13.10 0.51
C ILE A 42 6.11 13.95 1.62
N GLN A 43 5.89 15.24 1.33
CA GLN A 43 5.07 16.11 2.17
C GLN A 43 3.72 16.28 1.49
N VAL A 44 2.64 15.93 2.20
CA VAL A 44 1.29 16.22 1.74
C VAL A 44 0.83 17.49 2.42
N GLU A 45 0.54 18.51 1.62
CA GLU A 45 0.12 19.82 2.10
C GLU A 45 -1.27 20.17 1.57
N ASP A 46 -2.09 20.75 2.43
CA ASP A 46 -3.42 21.24 2.08
C ASP A 46 -3.46 22.77 2.06
N PHE A 47 -4.13 23.36 1.07
CA PHE A 47 -4.24 24.79 0.86
C PHE A 47 -5.71 25.17 0.58
N ILE A 48 -6.21 26.23 1.22
CA ILE A 48 -7.57 26.77 0.96
C ILE A 48 -7.71 27.18 -0.51
N ASP A 49 -6.67 27.78 -1.08
CA ASP A 49 -6.63 28.23 -2.46
C ASP A 49 -5.24 27.93 -3.03
N THR A 50 -5.21 27.16 -4.12
CA THR A 50 -3.99 26.69 -4.79
C THR A 50 -3.16 27.82 -5.40
N ASN A 51 -3.72 29.03 -5.52
CA ASN A 51 -3.04 30.15 -6.21
C ASN A 51 -2.62 31.33 -5.32
N LEU A 52 -2.96 31.36 -4.03
CA LEU A 52 -2.88 32.61 -3.25
C LEU A 52 -2.21 32.51 -1.87
N MET A 53 -1.89 31.31 -1.37
CA MET A 53 -1.40 31.16 0.00
C MET A 53 -0.08 30.38 0.03
N ALA A 54 0.97 31.01 0.55
CA ALA A 54 2.29 30.40 0.76
C ALA A 54 2.37 29.53 2.04
N VAL A 55 1.25 29.33 2.74
CA VAL A 55 1.19 28.61 4.02
C VAL A 55 0.13 27.54 3.91
N ALA A 56 0.54 26.28 4.12
CA ALA A 56 -0.36 25.14 4.15
C ALA A 56 -1.23 25.16 5.43
N MET A 57 -2.51 24.78 5.30
CA MET A 57 -3.42 24.56 6.43
C MET A 57 -3.08 23.30 7.22
N SER A 58 -2.62 22.28 6.52
CA SER A 58 -2.18 21.01 7.07
C SER A 58 -0.93 20.57 6.31
N SER A 59 -0.02 19.91 7.01
CA SER A 59 1.24 19.42 6.46
C SER A 59 1.56 18.09 7.12
N VAL A 60 1.57 17.01 6.33
CA VAL A 60 1.74 15.63 6.81
C VAL A 60 2.92 15.00 6.07
N PRO A 61 4.02 14.67 6.78
CA PRO A 61 5.12 13.92 6.20
C PRO A 61 4.75 12.44 6.05
N VAL A 62 5.01 11.86 4.89
CA VAL A 62 4.86 10.43 4.62
C VAL A 62 6.18 9.87 4.12
N GLN A 63 6.67 8.83 4.77
CA GLN A 63 7.90 8.13 4.40
C GLN A 63 7.60 6.67 4.13
N PHE A 64 8.19 6.14 3.06
CA PHE A 64 8.04 4.73 2.71
C PHE A 64 9.26 4.22 1.94
N LEU A 65 9.43 2.90 1.99
CA LEU A 65 10.47 2.18 1.27
C LEU A 65 9.86 1.49 0.04
N ILE A 66 10.56 1.56 -1.07
CA ILE A 66 10.19 0.91 -2.33
C ILE A 66 11.27 -0.11 -2.66
N TYR A 67 10.91 -1.39 -2.69
CA TYR A 67 11.80 -2.43 -3.20
C TYR A 67 11.51 -2.70 -4.67
N VAL A 68 12.55 -2.71 -5.50
CA VAL A 68 12.41 -2.95 -6.95
C VAL A 68 12.69 -4.41 -7.23
N TYR A 69 11.64 -5.17 -7.52
CA TYR A 69 11.78 -6.56 -7.92
C TYR A 69 12.32 -6.67 -9.36
N PRO A 70 13.11 -7.71 -9.66
CA PRO A 70 13.43 -8.03 -11.05
C PRO A 70 12.14 -8.31 -11.81
N PRO A 71 11.97 -7.77 -13.04
CA PRO A 71 10.76 -7.97 -13.80
C PRO A 71 10.56 -9.47 -14.06
N GLN A 72 9.46 -10.04 -13.56
CA GLN A 72 9.02 -11.36 -13.98
C GLN A 72 8.27 -11.24 -15.31
N ASN A 73 8.39 -12.25 -16.17
CA ASN A 73 7.60 -12.39 -17.40
C ASN A 73 6.15 -12.85 -17.11
N CYS A 74 5.66 -12.58 -15.91
CA CYS A 74 4.35 -12.99 -15.45
C CYS A 74 3.43 -11.78 -15.22
N PRO A 75 2.14 -11.86 -15.56
CA PRO A 75 1.17 -10.87 -15.13
C PRO A 75 1.04 -10.79 -13.61
N VAL A 76 0.96 -9.57 -13.09
CA VAL A 76 0.74 -9.28 -11.66
C VAL A 76 -0.49 -10.05 -11.15
N PRO A 77 -0.46 -10.61 -9.92
CA PRO A 77 -1.63 -11.23 -9.32
C PRO A 77 -2.84 -10.30 -9.28
N SER A 78 -4.04 -10.84 -9.49
CA SER A 78 -5.28 -10.08 -9.36
C SER A 78 -5.83 -10.25 -7.95
N LEU A 79 -6.24 -9.14 -7.33
CA LEU A 79 -6.87 -9.12 -6.01
C LEU A 79 -8.36 -8.83 -6.16
N SER A 80 -9.21 -9.57 -5.45
CA SER A 80 -10.61 -9.23 -5.27
C SER A 80 -10.85 -8.63 -3.89
N SER A 81 -11.65 -7.58 -3.85
CA SER A 81 -12.07 -6.90 -2.62
C SER A 81 -13.58 -6.72 -2.61
N PRO A 82 -14.19 -6.48 -1.43
CA PRO A 82 -15.59 -6.04 -1.37
C PRO A 82 -15.80 -4.79 -2.23
N SER A 83 -16.87 -4.77 -3.03
CA SER A 83 -17.17 -3.67 -3.95
C SER A 83 -17.88 -2.47 -3.30
N THR A 84 -18.21 -2.57 -2.01
CA THR A 84 -18.97 -1.55 -1.28
C THR A 84 -18.36 -1.29 0.08
N CYS A 85 -18.49 -0.05 0.57
CA CYS A 85 -18.16 0.28 1.96
C CYS A 85 -19.09 -0.47 2.92
N ILE A 86 -18.52 -0.99 4.01
CA ILE A 86 -19.25 -1.73 5.04
C ILE A 86 -19.14 -0.95 6.35
N GLY A 87 -20.29 -0.71 6.99
CA GLY A 87 -20.33 -0.11 8.31
C GLY A 87 -19.87 -1.11 9.37
N VAL A 88 -18.89 -0.72 10.18
CA VAL A 88 -18.35 -1.53 11.29
C VAL A 88 -18.48 -0.75 12.60
N GLN A 89 -18.72 -1.46 13.70
CA GLN A 89 -18.90 -0.84 15.01
C GLN A 89 -17.57 -0.69 15.74
N VAL A 90 -17.38 0.46 16.41
CA VAL A 90 -16.19 0.70 17.26
C VAL A 90 -16.08 -0.37 18.34
N GLY A 91 -14.88 -0.92 18.51
CA GLY A 91 -14.56 -1.96 19.49
C GLY A 91 -15.07 -3.36 19.16
N VAL A 92 -15.77 -3.54 18.03
CA VAL A 92 -16.26 -4.86 17.60
C VAL A 92 -15.37 -5.38 16.47
N PRO A 93 -14.79 -6.59 16.59
CA PRO A 93 -13.97 -7.16 15.53
C PRO A 93 -14.84 -7.49 14.31
N TYR A 94 -14.36 -7.08 13.14
CA TYR A 94 -14.95 -7.37 11.85
C TYR A 94 -13.91 -8.08 10.97
N THR A 95 -14.28 -9.24 10.42
CA THR A 95 -13.38 -10.03 9.56
C THR A 95 -13.81 -9.94 8.10
N VAL A 96 -12.85 -9.64 7.22
CA VAL A 96 -12.98 -9.68 5.76
C VAL A 96 -12.00 -10.69 5.19
N THR A 97 -12.44 -11.43 4.18
CA THR A 97 -11.57 -12.32 3.40
C THR A 97 -11.13 -11.61 2.13
N LEU A 98 -9.83 -11.50 1.93
CA LEU A 98 -9.25 -11.06 0.67
C LEU A 98 -8.87 -12.30 -0.14
N ALA A 99 -9.20 -12.30 -1.42
CA ALA A 99 -8.82 -13.37 -2.33
C ALA A 99 -7.90 -12.83 -3.44
N ALA A 100 -6.92 -13.63 -3.82
CA ALA A 100 -5.98 -13.32 -4.88
C ALA A 100 -5.85 -14.50 -5.84
N VAL A 101 -5.66 -14.20 -7.13
CA VAL A 101 -5.41 -15.21 -8.16
C VAL A 101 -4.02 -15.01 -8.75
N ASN A 102 -3.26 -16.09 -8.75
CA ASN A 102 -1.98 -16.18 -9.42
C ASN A 102 -2.19 -16.29 -10.93
N ASN A 103 -1.77 -15.27 -11.66
CA ASN A 103 -1.87 -15.21 -13.11
C ASN A 103 -0.67 -15.84 -13.83
N CYS A 104 0.33 -16.36 -13.09
CA CYS A 104 1.50 -17.07 -13.62
C CYS A 104 1.27 -18.57 -13.84
N GLY A 105 0.13 -19.11 -13.42
CA GLY A 105 -0.04 -20.56 -13.34
C GLY A 105 0.82 -21.17 -12.22
N SER A 106 1.38 -22.36 -12.45
CA SER A 106 2.11 -23.13 -11.43
C SER A 106 3.59 -22.75 -11.26
N THR A 107 4.09 -21.74 -12.00
CA THR A 107 5.51 -21.36 -11.98
C THR A 107 5.90 -20.41 -10.84
N SER A 108 4.92 -19.79 -10.21
CA SER A 108 5.10 -18.93 -9.03
C SER A 108 4.04 -19.30 -7.99
N ASN A 109 4.20 -18.81 -6.77
CA ASN A 109 3.16 -18.88 -5.76
C ASN A 109 2.94 -17.51 -5.15
N ILE A 110 1.69 -17.20 -4.79
CA ILE A 110 1.42 -16.05 -3.93
C ILE A 110 1.96 -16.39 -2.54
N SER A 111 2.97 -15.64 -2.12
CA SER A 111 3.64 -15.79 -0.84
C SER A 111 2.90 -15.07 0.29
N ASP A 112 2.19 -13.99 -0.03
CA ASP A 112 1.37 -13.26 0.94
C ASP A 112 0.33 -12.35 0.26
N ILE A 113 -0.68 -11.93 1.02
CA ILE A 113 -1.54 -10.78 0.71
C ILE A 113 -1.25 -9.71 1.76
N ALA A 114 -0.43 -8.73 1.39
CA ALA A 114 -0.05 -7.64 2.29
C ALA A 114 -1.16 -6.59 2.34
N VAL A 115 -1.49 -6.13 3.55
CA VAL A 115 -2.47 -5.06 3.78
C VAL A 115 -1.81 -3.86 4.44
N GLN A 116 -2.40 -2.67 4.26
CA GLN A 116 -1.93 -1.47 4.95
C GLN A 116 -2.03 -1.67 6.46
N ALA A 117 -0.91 -1.48 7.16
CA ALA A 117 -0.86 -1.57 8.61
C ALA A 117 -1.45 -0.31 9.25
N PHE A 118 -2.54 -0.46 10.00
CA PHE A 118 -3.01 0.53 10.97
C PHE A 118 -3.53 -0.15 12.23
N SER A 119 -3.59 0.61 13.33
CA SER A 119 -3.98 0.09 14.64
C SER A 119 -5.33 -0.63 14.59
N GLY A 120 -5.39 -1.84 15.16
CA GLY A 120 -6.60 -2.67 15.22
C GLY A 120 -6.70 -3.72 14.12
N ILE A 121 -5.76 -3.79 13.16
CA ILE A 121 -5.68 -4.87 12.19
C ILE A 121 -4.93 -6.07 12.75
N VAL A 122 -5.48 -7.27 12.52
CA VAL A 122 -4.86 -8.56 12.75
C VAL A 122 -4.97 -9.39 11.48
N GLU A 123 -3.83 -9.88 11.00
CA GLU A 123 -3.72 -10.66 9.77
C GLU A 123 -3.69 -12.16 10.09
N GLY A 124 -4.53 -12.93 9.39
CA GLY A 124 -4.48 -14.39 9.40
C GLY A 124 -3.42 -14.95 8.44
N PRO A 125 -3.18 -16.27 8.46
CA PRO A 125 -2.30 -16.90 7.50
C PRO A 125 -2.90 -16.84 6.09
N ILE A 126 -2.03 -16.85 5.08
CA ILE A 126 -2.43 -17.10 3.69
C ILE A 126 -2.76 -18.59 3.51
N ILE A 127 -3.84 -18.87 2.79
CA ILE A 127 -4.33 -20.23 2.51
C ILE A 127 -4.47 -20.38 1.00
N GLN A 128 -3.87 -21.42 0.42
CA GLN A 128 -4.11 -21.82 -0.97
C GLN A 128 -5.37 -22.70 -1.01
N LEU A 129 -6.34 -22.36 -1.86
CA LEU A 129 -7.64 -23.02 -1.86
C LEU A 129 -7.62 -24.45 -2.44
N ASP A 130 -6.79 -24.70 -3.46
CA ASP A 130 -6.67 -26.02 -4.11
C ASP A 130 -5.21 -26.53 -4.17
N PRO A 131 -4.54 -26.81 -3.03
CA PRO A 131 -3.14 -27.21 -3.04
C PRO A 131 -2.90 -28.55 -3.75
N PRO A 132 -1.78 -28.75 -4.47
CA PRO A 132 -0.70 -27.79 -4.72
C PRO A 132 -0.87 -26.97 -6.02
N ASN A 133 -1.90 -27.28 -6.83
CA ASN A 133 -2.04 -26.77 -8.20
C ASN A 133 -2.97 -25.56 -8.32
N GLY A 134 -3.60 -25.15 -7.22
CA GLY A 134 -4.53 -24.03 -7.17
C GLY A 134 -3.83 -22.71 -7.38
N THR A 135 -4.39 -21.85 -8.22
CA THR A 135 -3.90 -20.48 -8.41
C THR A 135 -4.59 -19.49 -7.48
N SER A 136 -5.60 -19.92 -6.71
CA SER A 136 -6.38 -19.07 -5.82
C SER A 136 -5.89 -19.15 -4.37
N TYR A 137 -5.76 -17.99 -3.75
CA TYR A 137 -5.30 -17.81 -2.38
C TYR A 137 -6.24 -16.89 -1.62
N GLU A 138 -6.40 -17.14 -0.33
CA GLU A 138 -7.20 -16.32 0.57
C GLU A 138 -6.44 -15.95 1.82
N LYS A 139 -6.77 -14.77 2.37
CA LYS A 139 -6.27 -14.31 3.67
C LYS A 139 -7.37 -13.59 4.42
N ASN A 140 -7.58 -13.98 5.66
CA ASN A 140 -8.53 -13.32 6.55
C ASN A 140 -7.87 -12.15 7.25
N ILE A 141 -8.51 -11.00 7.19
CA ILE A 141 -8.08 -9.76 7.85
C ILE A 141 -9.16 -9.38 8.86
N THR A 142 -8.78 -9.27 10.13
CA THR A 142 -9.67 -8.84 11.20
C THR A 142 -9.34 -7.42 11.59
N TYR A 143 -10.33 -6.54 11.54
CA TYR A 143 -10.22 -5.14 11.94
C TYR A 143 -11.11 -4.86 13.15
N THR A 144 -10.51 -4.31 14.21
CA THR A 144 -11.24 -3.80 15.38
C THR A 144 -11.08 -2.28 15.44
N PRO A 145 -12.11 -1.50 15.05
CA PRO A 145 -12.01 -0.05 14.98
C PRO A 145 -11.84 0.60 16.36
N LEU A 146 -10.97 1.59 16.44
CA LEU A 146 -10.75 2.44 17.61
C LEU A 146 -11.64 3.69 17.54
N LEU A 147 -11.91 4.31 18.69
CA LEU A 147 -12.68 5.55 18.76
C LEU A 147 -12.05 6.70 17.96
N SER A 148 -10.73 6.70 17.80
CA SER A 148 -9.99 7.67 16.99
C SER A 148 -10.15 7.47 15.47
N GLN A 149 -10.76 6.37 15.04
CA GLN A 149 -10.93 6.01 13.62
C GLN A 149 -12.39 6.21 13.15
N LEU A 150 -13.17 7.05 13.84
CA LEU A 150 -14.52 7.39 13.40
C LEU A 150 -14.51 8.07 12.02
N GLY A 151 -15.32 7.56 11.09
CA GLY A 151 -15.43 8.08 9.73
C GLY A 151 -15.09 7.03 8.67
N LEU A 152 -14.85 7.50 7.45
CA LEU A 152 -14.47 6.65 6.33
C LEU A 152 -13.03 6.17 6.50
N GLN A 153 -12.82 4.86 6.43
CA GLN A 153 -11.50 4.24 6.43
C GLN A 153 -11.28 3.54 5.10
N ILE A 154 -10.07 3.66 4.54
CA ILE A 154 -9.66 3.00 3.31
C ILE A 154 -8.59 1.98 3.68
N LEU A 155 -8.79 0.73 3.26
CA LEU A 155 -7.82 -0.35 3.42
C LEU A 155 -7.24 -0.69 2.05
N CYS A 156 -5.93 -0.49 1.89
CA CYS A 156 -5.21 -0.92 0.70
C CYS A 156 -4.63 -2.31 0.91
N ALA A 157 -4.59 -3.12 -0.15
CA ALA A 157 -4.04 -4.46 -0.13
C ALA A 157 -3.36 -4.81 -1.46
N THR A 158 -2.37 -5.68 -1.42
CA THR A 158 -1.66 -6.20 -2.59
C THR A 158 -1.27 -7.65 -2.39
N ALA A 159 -1.29 -8.44 -3.46
CA ALA A 159 -0.82 -9.83 -3.43
C ALA A 159 0.63 -9.89 -3.91
N LEU A 160 1.46 -10.62 -3.15
CA LEU A 160 2.91 -10.72 -3.35
C LEU A 160 3.27 -12.11 -3.85
N ASP A 161 3.72 -12.22 -5.09
CA ASP A 161 4.23 -13.44 -5.70
C ASP A 161 5.76 -13.56 -5.58
N LYS A 162 6.23 -14.81 -5.61
CA LYS A 162 7.66 -15.16 -5.68
C LYS A 162 7.90 -16.21 -6.75
#